data_AF-A0AA39VQE5-F1
#
_entry.id   AF-A0AA39VQE5-F1
#
_cell.length_a   1.000
_cell.length_b   1.000
_cell.length_c   1.000
_cell.angle_alpha   90.00
_cell.angle_beta   90.00
_cell.angle_gamma   90.00
#
_symmetry.space_group_name_H-M   'P 1'
#
loop_
_entity.id
_entity.type
_entity.pdbx_description
1 polymer ?
#
loop_
_entity_poly.entity_id
_entity_poly.type
_entity_poly.pdbx_seq_one_letter_code
_entity_poly.pdbx_strand_id
1 'polypeptide(L)'
;MESSNVVFDDTRLKSNDHEEEVIFSDGSPLEEVVVSPNVGTSNVNNNDTQPIDRVPLLDSKEPAPWVRKLHDKEDIIGEVNEGVRTRRQLANLISYTCYTSQIEPKKVEEALNDEFWVLAMQEELNQFERNEVWTLVPWPKTTNVIGTKWIFRNKSDEDGNIVRNKARLVAQGYSQIEGIDFEETFAPVARLESIRLLLSISCVHKFKLHQMDIKSAFLNGFLQEEVFVEQPKGFVDAHHPNHVYRLKKALYRLKQAPRAWYERLTQFLVDNNYSRGSVDKTLFIKRDNDELFIAQIYVDDIVFGSTNNTKVQQFVDVMSHEFEMSLVGELSYFLGLQIRQLDDGIFISQAKYAKNLVKKFGLEKAKHCDTPMSTTLKLSKDASGKSVDQTLYRGMIGSLLYLTASRPDISFSVGVCARYQFDPKESHLSSVKRVIRFVNGTSNYGIWYSFDTNPSLVGYSDADWAGNCDDRKSTIGRLLLSRQQLGVLVLQEAKLNFLVHGRGQYIAAGSGCTQLMWMKQMLVDYGFNQGTLTLTLFYDNMSAINISKNPVQHSRTKHIDIRHHFIRELVENKCIVLEHVGTNDQLADLFTKPLDAT
;
A
#
# COMPACT_ATOMS: atom_id res chain seq x y z
N MET A 1 3.38 5.06 9.43
CA MET A 1 1.94 5.32 9.64
C MET A 1 1.15 4.44 8.69
N GLU A 2 0.10 3.76 9.15
CA GLU A 2 -0.74 2.91 8.27
C GLU A 2 -1.98 3.69 7.79
N SER A 3 -2.20 3.73 6.48
CA SER A 3 -3.32 4.41 5.81
C SER A 3 -4.56 3.50 5.77
N SER A 4 -5.20 3.29 6.92
CA SER A 4 -6.32 2.37 7.13
C SER A 4 -7.68 2.86 6.58
N ASN A 5 -7.69 3.39 5.35
CA ASN A 5 -8.87 3.88 4.62
C ASN A 5 -8.93 3.32 3.18
N VAL A 6 -9.02 1.99 3.03
CA VAL A 6 -9.53 1.36 1.80
C VAL A 6 -10.61 0.37 2.22
N VAL A 7 -11.87 0.73 1.94
CA VAL A 7 -13.03 -0.14 2.18
C VAL A 7 -13.36 -0.83 0.86
N PHE A 8 -13.32 -2.15 0.84
CA PHE A 8 -13.87 -2.95 -0.25
C PHE A 8 -15.37 -3.17 0.02
N ASP A 9 -16.19 -3.05 -1.03
CA ASP A 9 -17.64 -3.17 -0.95
C ASP A 9 -18.07 -4.64 -1.17
N ASP A 10 -18.17 -5.40 -0.07
CA ASP A 10 -18.60 -6.80 -0.06
C ASP A 10 -20.14 -6.95 0.07
N THR A 11 -20.93 -6.16 -0.67
CA THR A 11 -22.41 -6.22 -0.67
C THR A 11 -23.00 -7.36 -1.53
N ARG A 12 -22.41 -8.57 -1.50
CA ARG A 12 -23.01 -9.80 -2.05
C ARG A 12 -22.73 -11.05 -1.22
N LEU A 13 -23.45 -11.18 -0.10
CA LEU A 13 -24.01 -12.44 0.43
C LEU A 13 -24.73 -12.15 1.76
N LYS A 14 -26.07 -12.09 1.74
CA LYS A 14 -26.91 -12.13 2.96
C LYS A 14 -28.12 -13.03 2.74
N SER A 15 -28.19 -14.07 3.56
CA SER A 15 -29.39 -14.84 3.87
C SER A 15 -29.12 -15.51 5.22
N ASN A 16 -29.98 -15.23 6.20
CA ASN A 16 -30.60 -16.20 7.13
C ASN A 16 -29.72 -17.38 7.66
N ASP A 17 -29.57 -17.60 8.97
CA ASP A 17 -30.58 -17.47 10.02
C ASP A 17 -30.05 -17.36 11.46
N HIS A 18 -30.95 -16.87 12.33
CA HIS A 18 -31.12 -17.09 13.79
C HIS A 18 -30.06 -16.73 14.84
N GLU A 19 -30.59 -16.44 16.03
CA GLU A 19 -29.96 -15.95 17.25
C GLU A 19 -29.93 -17.07 18.31
N GLU A 20 -28.93 -17.09 19.20
CA GLU A 20 -29.06 -17.72 20.52
C GLU A 20 -28.08 -17.07 21.51
N GLU A 21 -28.58 -16.65 22.69
CA GLU A 21 -27.78 -16.05 23.77
C GLU A 21 -27.32 -17.12 24.77
N VAL A 22 -26.09 -16.99 25.29
CA VAL A 22 -25.62 -17.75 26.47
C VAL A 22 -24.82 -16.83 27.39
N ILE A 23 -25.04 -16.96 28.71
CA ILE A 23 -24.58 -16.05 29.77
C ILE A 23 -23.79 -16.86 30.84
N PHE A 24 -23.06 -16.17 31.73
CA PHE A 24 -22.38 -16.66 32.96
C PHE A 24 -20.97 -17.30 32.77
N SER A 25 -20.02 -17.19 33.70
CA SER A 25 -19.86 -16.35 34.91
C SER A 25 -18.41 -16.36 35.42
N ASP A 26 -18.05 -15.46 36.35
CA ASP A 26 -16.74 -15.44 37.05
C ASP A 26 -16.46 -16.68 37.93
N GLY A 27 -15.18 -16.99 38.17
CA GLY A 27 -14.75 -18.03 39.12
C GLY A 27 -13.22 -18.22 39.24
N SER A 28 -12.65 -17.78 40.37
CA SER A 28 -11.28 -18.06 40.88
C SER A 28 -11.38 -19.13 42.02
N PRO A 29 -10.30 -19.76 42.57
CA PRO A 29 -8.94 -19.22 42.75
C PRO A 29 -7.73 -20.22 42.69
N LEU A 30 -6.62 -19.75 43.28
CA LEU A 30 -5.23 -20.24 43.40
C LEU A 30 -5.01 -21.59 44.12
N GLU A 31 -3.82 -22.19 43.91
CA GLU A 31 -3.07 -22.93 44.95
C GLU A 31 -1.53 -22.91 44.68
N GLU A 32 -0.69 -23.09 45.71
CA GLU A 32 0.79 -23.05 45.65
C GLU A 32 1.43 -24.40 46.06
N VAL A 33 2.62 -24.74 45.54
CA VAL A 33 3.55 -25.71 46.17
C VAL A 33 5.03 -25.29 45.98
N VAL A 34 5.84 -25.48 47.01
CA VAL A 34 7.27 -25.10 47.14
C VAL A 34 8.18 -26.35 47.17
N VAL A 35 9.47 -26.26 46.79
CA VAL A 35 10.63 -26.96 47.43
C VAL A 35 11.99 -26.61 46.79
N SER A 36 13.04 -26.56 47.63
CA SER A 36 14.47 -26.34 47.33
C SER A 36 15.35 -27.16 48.32
N PRO A 37 16.69 -27.00 48.41
CA PRO A 37 17.78 -27.44 47.50
C PRO A 37 18.77 -28.41 48.22
N ASN A 38 19.99 -28.67 47.68
CA ASN A 38 21.29 -29.10 48.32
C ASN A 38 22.14 -30.05 47.40
N VAL A 39 23.48 -30.26 47.48
CA VAL A 39 24.65 -29.64 48.20
C VAL A 39 26.01 -30.08 47.58
N GLY A 40 27.07 -29.24 47.68
CA GLY A 40 28.52 -29.61 47.71
C GLY A 40 29.22 -30.06 46.40
N THR A 41 30.55 -30.23 46.27
CA THR A 41 31.80 -29.92 47.07
C THR A 41 33.02 -30.54 46.31
N SER A 42 34.30 -30.15 46.37
CA SER A 42 35.07 -28.94 46.78
C SER A 42 36.59 -29.15 46.42
N ASN A 43 37.52 -28.24 46.83
CA ASN A 43 39.00 -28.41 46.91
C ASN A 43 39.83 -28.41 45.57
N VAL A 44 41.14 -28.04 45.47
CA VAL A 44 42.14 -27.36 46.35
C VAL A 44 43.39 -26.85 45.56
N ASN A 45 44.11 -25.84 46.10
CA ASN A 45 45.51 -25.37 45.84
C ASN A 45 45.94 -24.56 44.58
N ASN A 46 46.97 -23.73 44.82
CA ASN A 46 47.71 -22.89 43.86
C ASN A 46 49.05 -23.54 43.45
N ASN A 47 49.68 -23.05 42.36
CA ASN A 47 51.01 -22.40 42.38
C ASN A 47 51.48 -21.87 40.99
N ASP A 48 51.60 -20.54 40.92
CA ASP A 48 52.55 -19.67 40.18
C ASP A 48 53.05 -19.89 38.72
N THR A 49 53.14 -18.72 38.05
CA THR A 49 54.07 -18.31 36.96
C THR A 49 53.96 -18.90 35.54
N GLN A 50 53.13 -18.21 34.71
CA GLN A 50 53.52 -17.37 33.54
C GLN A 50 54.38 -17.96 32.38
N PRO A 51 54.34 -17.40 31.13
CA PRO A 51 53.57 -16.25 30.64
C PRO A 51 52.73 -16.47 29.34
N ILE A 52 51.71 -15.63 29.19
CA ILE A 52 51.23 -14.95 27.96
C ILE A 52 51.30 -15.72 26.61
N ASP A 53 50.12 -15.99 26.04
CA ASP A 53 49.84 -15.58 24.64
C ASP A 53 48.37 -15.13 24.49
N ARG A 54 48.05 -14.35 23.45
CA ARG A 54 46.76 -13.62 23.34
C ARG A 54 45.73 -14.29 22.42
N VAL A 55 44.54 -14.56 22.95
CA VAL A 55 43.34 -14.95 22.18
C VAL A 55 42.24 -13.88 22.38
N PRO A 56 41.45 -13.50 21.36
CA PRO A 56 40.38 -12.52 21.52
C PRO A 56 39.27 -13.03 22.44
N LEU A 57 38.87 -12.22 23.43
CA LEU A 57 37.70 -12.47 24.26
C LEU A 57 36.41 -12.12 23.51
N LEU A 58 35.34 -12.87 23.79
CA LEU A 58 33.99 -12.54 23.35
C LEU A 58 33.54 -11.21 24.00
N ASP A 59 32.76 -10.41 23.27
CA ASP A 59 31.99 -9.30 23.83
C ASP A 59 30.89 -9.82 24.77
N SER A 60 31.25 -10.15 26.00
CA SER A 60 30.29 -10.27 27.08
C SER A 60 29.75 -8.87 27.40
N LYS A 61 28.45 -8.67 27.23
CA LYS A 61 27.75 -7.40 27.52
C LYS A 61 27.58 -7.17 29.03
N GLU A 62 28.66 -7.32 29.78
CA GLU A 62 28.69 -6.98 31.20
C GLU A 62 29.09 -5.50 31.36
N PRO A 63 28.41 -4.71 32.20
CA PRO A 63 28.87 -3.36 32.51
C PRO A 63 30.27 -3.44 33.12
N ALA A 64 31.16 -2.55 32.65
CA ALA A 64 32.60 -2.65 32.88
C ALA A 64 32.97 -2.78 34.37
N PRO A 65 34.06 -3.50 34.73
CA PRO A 65 34.31 -3.92 36.12
C PRO A 65 34.38 -2.80 37.17
N TRP A 66 34.64 -1.55 36.76
CA TRP A 66 34.63 -0.38 37.65
C TRP A 66 33.22 0.07 38.05
N VAL A 67 32.22 -0.10 37.18
CA VAL A 67 30.81 0.24 37.47
C VAL A 67 30.26 -0.67 38.57
N ARG A 68 30.52 -1.98 38.46
CA ARG A 68 30.20 -3.02 39.45
C ARG A 68 30.91 -2.85 40.80
N LYS A 69 31.84 -1.91 40.92
CA LYS A 69 32.62 -1.65 42.14
C LYS A 69 32.21 -0.36 42.85
N LEU A 70 31.20 0.34 42.30
CA LEU A 70 30.67 1.61 42.81
C LEU A 70 29.14 1.60 42.95
N HIS A 71 28.44 0.71 42.24
CA HIS A 71 27.01 0.45 42.38
C HIS A 71 26.77 -1.06 42.36
N ASP A 72 25.95 -1.54 43.29
CA ASP A 72 25.48 -2.93 43.26
C ASP A 72 24.44 -3.11 42.15
N LYS A 73 24.25 -4.35 41.68
CA LYS A 73 23.30 -4.64 40.58
C LYS A 73 21.86 -4.27 40.93
N GLU A 74 21.54 -4.24 42.22
CA GLU A 74 20.22 -3.92 42.78
C GLU A 74 19.93 -2.41 42.77
N ASP A 75 20.96 -1.56 42.73
CA ASP A 75 20.84 -0.09 42.62
C ASP A 75 20.64 0.40 41.17
N ILE A 76 20.72 -0.49 40.16
CA ILE A 76 20.64 -0.09 38.75
C ILE A 76 19.18 0.16 38.36
N ILE A 77 18.79 1.43 38.35
CA ILE A 77 17.45 1.87 37.92
C ILE A 77 17.32 1.76 36.40
N GLY A 78 16.68 0.68 35.94
CA GLY A 78 16.34 0.42 34.53
C GLY A 78 17.00 -0.84 33.97
N GLU A 79 16.60 -1.25 32.76
CA GLU A 79 17.22 -2.40 32.11
C GLU A 79 18.66 -2.11 31.68
N VAL A 80 19.60 -2.92 32.16
CA VAL A 80 21.05 -2.86 31.82
C VAL A 80 21.31 -2.99 30.31
N ASN A 81 20.34 -3.48 29.54
CA ASN A 81 20.42 -3.64 28.09
C ASN A 81 19.90 -2.45 27.27
N GLU A 82 19.23 -1.47 27.89
CA GLU A 82 18.73 -0.30 27.16
C GLU A 82 19.86 0.70 26.83
N GLY A 83 19.79 1.24 25.61
CA GLY A 83 20.67 2.33 25.21
C GLY A 83 20.36 3.63 25.97
N VAL A 84 21.37 4.49 26.13
CA VAL A 84 21.25 5.75 26.87
C VAL A 84 20.19 6.68 26.24
N ARG A 85 18.97 6.65 26.79
CA ARG A 85 17.88 7.57 26.44
C ARG A 85 18.29 9.00 26.81
N THR A 86 18.32 9.91 25.85
CA THR A 86 18.72 11.30 26.13
C THR A 86 17.66 12.02 26.97
N ARG A 87 18.07 13.00 27.80
CA ARG A 87 17.12 13.82 28.59
C ARG A 87 16.04 14.48 27.73
N ARG A 88 16.33 14.77 26.46
CA ARG A 88 15.37 15.33 25.49
C ARG A 88 14.31 14.32 25.05
N GLN A 89 14.67 13.05 24.86
CA GLN A 89 13.70 11.97 24.61
C GLN A 89 12.81 11.72 25.84
N LEU A 90 13.40 11.70 27.05
CA LEU A 90 12.64 11.55 28.29
C LEU A 90 11.63 12.70 28.50
N ALA A 91 12.07 13.95 28.26
CA ALA A 91 11.19 15.12 28.38
C ALA A 91 10.01 15.08 27.40
N ASN A 92 10.25 14.69 26.14
CA ASN A 92 9.17 14.49 25.16
C ASN A 92 8.21 13.38 25.61
N LEU A 93 8.73 12.22 26.05
CA LEU A 93 7.91 11.09 26.50
C LEU A 93 6.99 11.48 27.67
N ILE A 94 7.54 12.16 28.68
CA ILE A 94 6.79 12.67 29.85
C ILE A 94 5.76 13.72 29.41
N SER A 95 6.10 14.60 28.47
CA SER A 95 5.14 15.58 27.94
C SER A 95 3.96 14.89 27.25
N TYR A 96 4.19 13.87 26.43
CA TYR A 96 3.10 13.17 25.75
C TYR A 96 2.24 12.33 26.71
N THR A 97 2.81 11.66 27.71
CA THR A 97 2.02 10.89 28.67
C THR A 97 1.25 11.74 29.68
N CYS A 98 1.68 12.99 29.94
CA CYS A 98 0.95 13.93 30.79
C CYS A 98 -0.12 14.76 30.06
N TYR A 99 -0.04 14.91 28.72
CA TYR A 99 -0.95 15.77 27.94
C TYR A 99 -1.70 15.04 26.80
N THR A 100 -1.69 13.70 26.78
CA THR A 100 -2.53 12.91 25.85
C THR A 100 -3.17 11.72 26.54
N SER A 101 -4.45 11.47 26.24
CA SER A 101 -5.18 10.31 26.76
C SER A 101 -4.70 9.02 26.09
N GLN A 102 -4.26 8.05 26.89
CA GLN A 102 -3.65 6.82 26.38
C GLN A 102 -4.68 5.80 25.88
N ILE A 103 -5.98 5.99 26.17
CA ILE A 103 -7.06 5.06 25.83
C ILE A 103 -7.94 5.68 24.73
N GLU A 104 -8.31 4.89 23.72
CA GLU A 104 -9.30 5.29 22.71
C GLU A 104 -10.73 5.05 23.22
N PRO A 105 -11.56 6.09 23.38
CA PRO A 105 -12.95 5.94 23.82
C PRO A 105 -13.81 5.33 22.69
N LYS A 106 -14.71 4.44 23.08
CA LYS A 106 -15.65 3.74 22.19
C LYS A 106 -16.97 4.49 22.08
N LYS A 107 -17.33 5.28 23.10
CA LYS A 107 -18.53 6.13 23.14
C LYS A 107 -18.17 7.61 23.22
N VAL A 108 -19.13 8.46 22.81
CA VAL A 108 -19.02 9.92 22.98
C VAL A 108 -19.08 10.30 24.46
N GLU A 109 -19.90 9.61 25.27
CA GLU A 109 -19.96 9.76 26.73
C GLU A 109 -18.59 9.58 27.41
N GLU A 110 -17.81 8.60 26.96
CA GLU A 110 -16.46 8.33 27.48
C GLU A 110 -15.50 9.48 27.10
N ALA A 111 -15.57 9.96 25.85
CA ALA A 111 -14.75 11.06 25.35
C ALA A 111 -15.07 12.42 25.99
N LEU A 112 -16.33 12.68 26.35
CA LEU A 112 -16.75 13.93 27.00
C LEU A 112 -16.33 14.03 28.48
N ASN A 113 -15.95 12.90 29.10
CA ASN A 113 -15.41 12.86 30.46
C ASN A 113 -13.86 12.99 30.51
N ASP A 114 -13.20 13.15 29.36
CA ASP A 114 -11.73 13.25 29.25
C ASP A 114 -11.36 14.55 28.52
N GLU A 115 -10.71 15.47 29.24
CA GLU A 115 -10.35 16.80 28.75
C GLU A 115 -9.51 16.75 27.45
N PHE A 116 -8.61 15.77 27.31
CA PHE A 116 -7.78 15.64 26.11
C PHE A 116 -8.59 15.24 24.88
N TRP A 117 -9.67 14.48 25.06
CA TRP A 117 -10.60 14.14 23.98
C TRP A 117 -11.56 15.29 23.67
N VAL A 118 -12.06 16.02 24.68
CA VAL A 118 -12.85 17.25 24.47
C VAL A 118 -12.05 18.30 23.70
N LEU A 119 -10.78 18.52 24.05
CA LEU A 119 -9.87 19.42 23.32
C LEU A 119 -9.66 18.96 21.87
N ALA A 120 -9.49 17.66 21.63
CA ALA A 120 -9.37 17.12 20.27
C ALA A 120 -10.67 17.23 19.44
N MET A 121 -11.84 17.16 20.09
CA MET A 121 -13.15 17.41 19.45
C MET A 121 -13.29 18.89 19.09
N GLN A 122 -12.93 19.80 20.00
CA GLN A 122 -12.95 21.25 19.75
C GLN A 122 -11.96 21.66 18.65
N GLU A 123 -10.76 21.05 18.58
CA GLU A 123 -9.80 21.32 17.48
C GLU A 123 -10.37 20.95 16.10
N GLU A 124 -11.16 19.87 16.01
CA GLU A 124 -11.86 19.48 14.79
C GLU A 124 -12.99 20.48 14.45
N LEU A 125 -13.84 20.86 15.42
CA LEU A 125 -14.91 21.85 15.17
C LEU A 125 -14.35 23.24 14.80
N ASN A 126 -13.24 23.65 15.39
CA ASN A 126 -12.54 24.88 15.04
C ASN A 126 -12.01 24.86 13.59
N GLN A 127 -11.65 23.69 13.04
CA GLN A 127 -11.34 23.57 11.61
C GLN A 127 -12.59 23.72 10.74
N PHE A 128 -13.75 23.23 11.18
CA PHE A 128 -15.01 23.32 10.42
C PHE A 128 -15.51 24.77 10.35
N GLU A 129 -15.36 25.53 11.44
CA GLU A 129 -15.65 26.97 11.48
C GLU A 129 -14.72 27.76 10.55
N ARG A 130 -13.39 27.61 10.70
CA ARG A 130 -12.39 28.30 9.86
C ARG A 130 -12.56 28.04 8.36
N ASN A 131 -12.97 26.82 7.99
CA ASN A 131 -13.17 26.44 6.59
C ASN A 131 -14.59 26.74 6.07
N GLU A 132 -15.46 27.37 6.86
CA GLU A 132 -16.88 27.57 6.56
C GLU A 132 -17.59 26.30 6.07
N VAL A 133 -17.36 25.16 6.72
CA VAL A 133 -17.87 23.85 6.25
C VAL A 133 -19.40 23.79 6.24
N TRP A 134 -20.05 24.52 7.15
CA TRP A 134 -21.49 24.49 7.35
C TRP A 134 -22.06 25.80 7.89
N THR A 135 -23.39 25.88 7.99
CA THR A 135 -24.14 26.95 8.69
C THR A 135 -25.28 26.34 9.49
N LEU A 136 -25.44 26.75 10.76
CA LEU A 136 -26.55 26.30 11.62
C LEU A 136 -27.85 26.98 11.17
N VAL A 137 -28.90 26.18 10.92
CA VAL A 137 -30.20 26.65 10.40
C VAL A 137 -31.38 25.94 11.09
N PRO A 138 -32.58 26.56 11.16
CA PRO A 138 -33.79 25.88 11.61
C PRO A 138 -34.06 24.64 10.75
N TRP A 139 -34.41 23.51 11.38
CA TRP A 139 -34.64 22.23 10.69
C TRP A 139 -35.76 22.32 9.63
N PRO A 140 -35.46 22.12 8.32
CA PRO A 140 -36.49 21.97 7.30
C PRO A 140 -37.18 20.61 7.48
N LYS A 141 -38.41 20.61 8.01
CA LYS A 141 -39.18 19.40 8.36
C LYS A 141 -39.48 18.44 7.19
N THR A 142 -39.21 18.87 5.96
CA THR A 142 -39.42 18.13 4.70
C THR A 142 -38.16 17.42 4.19
N THR A 143 -36.99 17.68 4.77
CA THR A 143 -35.69 17.27 4.21
C THR A 143 -35.03 16.20 5.08
N ASN A 144 -34.28 15.30 4.45
CA ASN A 144 -33.46 14.31 5.15
C ASN A 144 -32.40 15.03 6.01
N VAL A 145 -32.08 14.45 7.17
CA VAL A 145 -31.02 14.96 8.06
C VAL A 145 -30.12 13.79 8.42
N ILE A 146 -28.86 13.86 7.98
CA ILE A 146 -27.90 12.79 8.14
C ILE A 146 -27.31 12.86 9.56
N GLY A 147 -27.37 11.75 10.28
CA GLY A 147 -26.77 11.68 11.62
C GLY A 147 -25.26 11.93 11.60
N THR A 148 -24.72 12.52 12.65
CA THR A 148 -23.26 12.68 12.80
C THR A 148 -22.68 11.63 13.74
N LYS A 149 -21.37 11.36 13.63
CA LYS A 149 -20.65 10.44 14.49
C LYS A 149 -19.22 10.90 14.73
N TRP A 150 -18.75 10.81 15.97
CA TRP A 150 -17.34 10.98 16.30
C TRP A 150 -16.55 9.69 16.05
N ILE A 151 -15.33 9.84 15.54
CA ILE A 151 -14.31 8.80 15.45
C ILE A 151 -13.07 9.29 16.19
N PHE A 152 -12.68 8.54 17.22
CA PHE A 152 -11.49 8.82 18.04
C PHE A 152 -10.35 7.92 17.61
N ARG A 153 -9.13 8.47 17.47
CA ARG A 153 -7.90 7.70 17.24
C ARG A 153 -6.69 8.31 17.94
N ASN A 154 -5.91 7.44 18.57
CA ASN A 154 -4.60 7.78 19.08
C ASN A 154 -3.56 7.67 17.96
N LYS A 155 -2.68 8.67 17.89
CA LYS A 155 -1.54 8.70 16.98
C LYS A 155 -0.28 8.41 17.78
N SER A 156 0.36 7.29 17.46
CA SER A 156 1.68 6.95 17.99
C SER A 156 2.82 7.40 17.09
N ASP A 157 4.00 7.56 17.68
CA ASP A 157 5.28 7.74 16.99
C ASP A 157 5.82 6.40 16.41
N GLU A 158 7.09 6.39 16.00
CA GLU A 158 7.76 5.20 15.45
C GLU A 158 8.10 4.15 16.51
N ASP A 159 8.22 4.55 17.78
CA ASP A 159 8.57 3.71 18.94
C ASP A 159 7.31 3.12 19.62
N GLY A 160 6.13 3.68 19.31
CA GLY A 160 4.81 3.22 19.76
C GLY A 160 4.13 4.15 20.77
N ASN A 161 4.82 5.18 21.29
CA ASN A 161 4.28 6.10 22.28
C ASN A 161 3.18 6.96 21.65
N ILE A 162 2.06 7.14 22.35
CA ILE A 162 0.96 8.00 21.88
C ILE A 162 1.42 9.46 22.01
N VAL A 163 1.43 10.18 20.89
CA VAL A 163 1.89 11.59 20.79
C VAL A 163 0.75 12.57 20.55
N ARG A 164 -0.44 12.10 20.13
CA ARG A 164 -1.62 12.96 19.88
C ARG A 164 -2.93 12.18 19.87
N ASN A 165 -3.93 12.68 20.59
CA ASN A 165 -5.33 12.32 20.40
C ASN A 165 -5.87 13.02 19.13
N LYS A 166 -6.57 12.30 18.25
CA LYS A 166 -7.29 12.89 17.11
C LYS A 166 -8.74 12.42 17.08
N ALA A 167 -9.66 13.32 17.40
CA ALA A 167 -11.06 13.17 17.04
C ALA A 167 -11.24 13.48 15.53
N ARG A 168 -12.32 12.96 14.95
CA ARG A 168 -12.89 13.41 13.68
C ARG A 168 -14.41 13.34 13.76
N LEU A 169 -15.10 14.34 13.21
CA LEU A 169 -16.55 14.25 13.01
C LEU A 169 -16.83 13.73 11.60
N VAL A 170 -17.66 12.71 11.48
CA VAL A 170 -18.06 12.11 10.20
C VAL A 170 -19.57 12.09 10.04
N ALA A 171 -20.04 12.18 8.80
CA ALA A 171 -21.43 11.93 8.46
C ALA A 171 -21.74 10.42 8.49
N GLN A 172 -22.97 10.07 8.85
CA GLN A 172 -23.50 8.71 8.74
C GLN A 172 -23.98 8.41 7.30
N GLY A 173 -23.11 8.61 6.29
CA GLY A 173 -23.47 8.60 4.86
C GLY A 173 -24.11 7.31 4.30
N TYR A 174 -24.25 6.25 5.10
CA TYR A 174 -25.14 5.14 4.78
C TYR A 174 -26.64 5.52 4.80
N SER A 175 -27.01 6.62 5.46
CA SER A 175 -28.37 7.18 5.45
C SER A 175 -28.63 8.19 4.33
N GLN A 176 -27.67 8.40 3.41
CA GLN A 176 -27.87 9.23 2.21
C GLN A 176 -28.68 8.49 1.14
N ILE A 177 -29.70 9.15 0.63
CA ILE A 177 -30.59 8.70 -0.44
C ILE A 177 -30.11 9.26 -1.78
N GLU A 178 -29.99 8.37 -2.77
CA GLU A 178 -29.58 8.70 -4.15
C GLU A 178 -30.67 9.52 -4.85
N GLY A 179 -30.30 10.58 -5.57
CA GLY A 179 -31.24 11.52 -6.17
C GLY A 179 -31.92 12.47 -5.17
N ILE A 180 -31.44 12.53 -3.92
CA ILE A 180 -31.84 13.52 -2.90
C ILE A 180 -30.61 14.13 -2.23
N ASP A 181 -29.78 13.31 -1.58
CA ASP A 181 -28.61 13.77 -0.81
C ASP A 181 -27.30 13.74 -1.62
N PHE A 182 -27.33 13.18 -2.83
CA PHE A 182 -26.24 13.13 -3.81
C PHE A 182 -26.76 12.65 -5.18
N GLU A 183 -26.09 13.04 -6.26
CA GLU A 183 -26.28 12.44 -7.60
C GLU A 183 -25.10 11.56 -8.01
N GLU A 184 -23.92 12.13 -8.25
CA GLU A 184 -22.74 11.38 -8.70
C GLU A 184 -21.65 11.26 -7.60
N THR A 185 -21.18 10.02 -7.36
CA THR A 185 -20.19 9.72 -6.30
C THR A 185 -18.76 9.48 -6.83
N PHE A 186 -18.60 9.28 -8.14
CA PHE A 186 -17.34 8.84 -8.72
C PHE A 186 -16.24 9.92 -8.60
N ALA A 187 -15.09 9.52 -8.03
CA ALA A 187 -13.86 10.29 -8.02
C ALA A 187 -12.71 9.42 -8.57
N PRO A 188 -11.84 9.94 -9.45
CA PRO A 188 -10.69 9.21 -9.95
C PRO A 188 -9.59 9.14 -8.88
N VAL A 189 -8.87 8.02 -8.82
CA VAL A 189 -7.74 7.78 -7.90
C VAL A 189 -6.55 7.29 -8.71
N ALA A 190 -5.35 7.82 -8.46
CA ALA A 190 -4.14 7.40 -9.15
C ALA A 190 -3.86 5.91 -8.93
N ARG A 191 -3.58 5.19 -10.03
CA ARG A 191 -3.23 3.76 -9.97
C ARG A 191 -1.77 3.59 -9.60
N LEU A 192 -1.42 2.44 -9.00
CA LEU A 192 -0.02 2.12 -8.67
C LEU A 192 0.86 2.08 -9.93
N GLU A 193 0.28 1.66 -11.05
CA GLU A 193 0.85 1.68 -12.40
C GLU A 193 1.16 3.11 -12.86
N SER A 194 0.27 4.08 -12.61
CA SER A 194 0.50 5.50 -12.91
C SER A 194 1.64 6.07 -12.06
N ILE A 195 1.69 5.73 -10.77
CA ILE A 195 2.73 6.17 -9.83
C ILE A 195 4.10 5.59 -10.18
N ARG A 196 4.17 4.31 -10.58
CA ARG A 196 5.42 3.70 -11.07
C ARG A 196 5.87 4.28 -12.42
N LEU A 197 4.92 4.65 -13.29
CA LEU A 197 5.24 5.38 -14.51
C LEU A 197 5.76 6.79 -14.19
N LEU A 198 5.14 7.53 -13.27
CA LEU A 198 5.63 8.84 -12.80
C LEU A 198 7.07 8.76 -12.27
N LEU A 199 7.36 7.77 -11.41
CA LEU A 199 8.71 7.50 -10.90
C LEU A 199 9.72 7.14 -12.01
N SER A 200 9.28 6.42 -13.04
CA SER A 200 10.12 6.21 -14.23
C SER A 200 10.34 7.50 -15.03
N ILE A 201 9.36 8.40 -15.10
CA ILE A 201 9.44 9.63 -15.89
C ILE A 201 10.33 10.66 -15.21
N SER A 202 10.21 10.83 -13.89
CA SER A 202 11.14 11.67 -13.11
C SER A 202 12.57 11.14 -13.20
N CYS A 203 12.74 9.82 -13.28
CA CYS A 203 14.01 9.19 -13.62
C CYS A 203 14.48 9.60 -15.04
N VAL A 204 13.73 9.31 -16.11
CA VAL A 204 14.14 9.69 -17.50
C VAL A 204 14.53 11.17 -17.63
N HIS A 205 13.76 12.06 -17.01
CA HIS A 205 13.96 13.52 -17.10
C HIS A 205 14.86 14.11 -16.00
N LYS A 206 15.49 13.27 -15.17
CA LYS A 206 16.47 13.65 -14.13
C LYS A 206 16.01 14.75 -13.18
N PHE A 207 14.75 14.68 -12.73
CA PHE A 207 14.22 15.57 -11.69
C PHE A 207 13.75 14.79 -10.46
N LYS A 208 13.76 15.45 -9.30
CA LYS A 208 13.24 14.87 -8.06
C LYS A 208 11.73 15.07 -7.93
N LEU A 209 11.05 14.05 -7.46
CA LEU A 209 9.69 14.13 -6.98
C LEU A 209 9.65 14.58 -5.53
N HIS A 210 8.63 15.38 -5.24
CA HIS A 210 8.24 15.88 -3.94
C HIS A 210 6.84 15.37 -3.61
N GLN A 211 6.49 15.36 -2.32
CA GLN A 211 5.14 15.06 -1.85
C GLN A 211 4.61 16.22 -1.01
N MET A 212 3.31 16.45 -1.10
CA MET A 212 2.57 17.33 -0.20
C MET A 212 1.24 16.68 0.24
N ASP A 213 0.83 16.92 1.48
CA ASP A 213 -0.43 16.43 2.07
C ASP A 213 -1.32 17.61 2.45
N ILE A 214 -2.61 17.56 2.09
CA ILE A 214 -3.57 18.64 2.29
C ILE A 214 -4.42 18.33 3.53
N LYS A 215 -4.36 19.19 4.54
CA LYS A 215 -5.12 18.97 5.78
C LYS A 215 -6.61 18.99 5.50
N SER A 216 -7.27 17.94 5.97
CA SER A 216 -8.73 17.83 5.97
C SER A 216 -9.34 18.04 4.59
N ALA A 217 -8.68 17.54 3.54
CA ALA A 217 -8.98 17.73 2.12
C ALA A 217 -10.48 17.71 1.74
N PHE A 218 -11.26 16.72 2.21
CA PHE A 218 -12.71 16.66 1.94
C PHE A 218 -13.48 17.90 2.44
N LEU A 219 -13.06 18.50 3.57
CA LEU A 219 -13.64 19.73 4.10
C LEU A 219 -13.35 20.97 3.23
N ASN A 220 -12.57 20.85 2.17
CA ASN A 220 -12.35 21.89 1.15
C ASN A 220 -13.20 21.69 -0.11
N GLY A 221 -13.77 20.50 -0.33
CA GLY A 221 -14.64 20.22 -1.47
C GLY A 221 -16.02 20.86 -1.32
N PHE A 222 -16.43 21.71 -2.26
CA PHE A 222 -17.76 22.33 -2.25
C PHE A 222 -18.84 21.30 -2.63
N LEU A 223 -19.95 21.27 -1.88
CA LEU A 223 -21.13 20.48 -2.27
C LEU A 223 -21.98 21.28 -3.27
N GLN A 224 -22.61 20.57 -4.20
CA GLN A 224 -23.63 21.14 -5.09
C GLN A 224 -25.05 20.88 -4.56
N GLU A 225 -25.23 19.78 -3.82
CA GLU A 225 -26.51 19.37 -3.24
C GLU A 225 -26.74 20.01 -1.85
N GLU A 226 -27.98 20.34 -1.50
CA GLU A 226 -28.33 20.83 -0.15
C GLU A 226 -28.36 19.69 0.87
N VAL A 227 -27.20 19.37 1.43
CA VAL A 227 -27.05 18.33 2.47
C VAL A 227 -27.18 18.92 3.87
N PHE A 228 -27.99 18.28 4.73
CA PHE A 228 -28.21 18.67 6.13
C PHE A 228 -27.74 17.58 7.10
N VAL A 229 -27.13 17.97 8.23
CA VAL A 229 -26.63 17.03 9.25
C VAL A 229 -27.04 17.41 10.68
N GLU A 230 -27.17 16.39 11.54
CA GLU A 230 -27.38 16.57 12.99
C GLU A 230 -26.24 17.38 13.64
N GLN A 231 -26.55 18.13 14.69
CA GLN A 231 -25.52 18.77 15.51
C GLN A 231 -24.59 17.72 16.16
N PRO A 232 -23.28 18.01 16.35
CA PRO A 232 -22.34 17.02 16.89
C PRO A 232 -22.73 16.64 18.32
N LYS A 233 -22.76 15.33 18.61
CA LYS A 233 -23.09 14.84 19.96
C LYS A 233 -22.05 15.37 20.96
N GLY A 234 -22.54 16.02 22.03
CA GLY A 234 -21.73 16.77 23.01
C GLY A 234 -21.58 18.27 22.73
N PHE A 235 -21.86 18.73 21.52
CA PHE A 235 -21.68 20.11 21.06
C PHE A 235 -22.95 20.62 20.35
N VAL A 236 -24.09 20.54 21.05
CA VAL A 236 -25.39 21.05 20.62
C VAL A 236 -25.56 22.48 21.13
N ASP A 237 -26.00 23.38 20.27
CA ASP A 237 -26.26 24.79 20.62
C ASP A 237 -27.39 24.90 21.67
N ALA A 238 -27.10 25.56 22.79
CA ALA A 238 -28.02 25.69 23.92
C ALA A 238 -29.19 26.65 23.67
N HIS A 239 -29.06 27.58 22.72
CA HIS A 239 -30.13 28.47 22.27
C HIS A 239 -30.92 27.87 21.10
N HIS A 240 -30.27 26.99 20.32
CA HIS A 240 -30.80 26.42 19.09
C HIS A 240 -30.76 24.86 19.06
N PRO A 241 -31.29 24.15 20.09
CA PRO A 241 -31.14 22.69 20.20
C PRO A 241 -31.86 21.89 19.10
N ASN A 242 -32.85 22.49 18.44
CA ASN A 242 -33.62 21.88 17.34
C ASN A 242 -33.17 22.35 15.94
N HIS A 243 -32.01 23.03 15.84
CA HIS A 243 -31.41 23.40 14.55
C HIS A 243 -30.54 22.26 13.99
N VAL A 244 -30.23 22.34 12.70
CA VAL A 244 -29.36 21.40 11.97
C VAL A 244 -28.29 22.18 11.22
N TYR A 245 -27.18 21.53 10.88
CA TYR A 245 -26.16 22.16 10.05
C TYR A 245 -26.45 21.89 8.57
N ARG A 246 -26.71 22.94 7.79
CA ARG A 246 -26.64 22.86 6.32
C ARG A 246 -25.18 22.92 5.91
N LEU A 247 -24.72 21.95 5.13
CA LEU A 247 -23.35 21.91 4.64
C LEU A 247 -23.15 22.88 3.46
N LYS A 248 -21.97 23.53 3.43
CA LYS A 248 -21.40 24.23 2.27
C LYS A 248 -20.31 23.37 1.60
N LYS A 249 -19.55 22.62 2.43
CA LYS A 249 -18.45 21.77 2.01
C LYS A 249 -18.63 20.34 2.52
N ALA A 250 -18.00 19.39 1.87
CA ALA A 250 -18.25 17.97 2.09
C ALA A 250 -17.68 17.47 3.43
N LEU A 251 -18.45 16.66 4.16
CA LEU A 251 -17.97 15.96 5.34
C LEU A 251 -17.37 14.59 5.01
N TYR A 252 -16.42 14.17 5.85
CA TYR A 252 -15.94 12.80 5.87
C TYR A 252 -17.10 11.80 5.88
N ARG A 253 -17.01 10.78 5.02
CA ARG A 253 -18.01 9.72 4.79
C ARG A 253 -19.33 10.13 4.10
N LEU A 254 -19.49 11.36 3.60
CA LEU A 254 -20.50 11.57 2.57
C LEU A 254 -20.09 10.83 1.28
N LYS A 255 -21.07 10.26 0.58
CA LYS A 255 -20.85 9.46 -0.64
C LYS A 255 -20.17 10.25 -1.76
N GLN A 256 -20.47 11.55 -1.89
CA GLN A 256 -19.85 12.44 -2.89
C GLN A 256 -18.59 13.17 -2.41
N ALA A 257 -18.16 13.04 -1.14
CA ALA A 257 -17.05 13.83 -0.59
C ALA A 257 -15.72 13.70 -1.36
N PRO A 258 -15.27 12.50 -1.81
CA PRO A 258 -14.06 12.38 -2.62
C PRO A 258 -14.17 13.09 -3.97
N ARG A 259 -15.39 13.17 -4.54
CA ARG A 259 -15.66 13.85 -5.81
C ARG A 259 -15.63 15.36 -5.64
N ALA A 260 -16.40 15.89 -4.70
CA ALA A 260 -16.46 17.32 -4.39
C ALA A 260 -15.06 17.90 -4.11
N TRP A 261 -14.20 17.13 -3.44
CA TRP A 261 -12.80 17.46 -3.25
C TRP A 261 -11.99 17.44 -4.56
N TYR A 262 -12.03 16.33 -5.30
CA TYR A 262 -11.32 16.21 -6.58
C TYR A 262 -11.73 17.29 -7.58
N GLU A 263 -13.01 17.69 -7.63
CA GLU A 263 -13.52 18.77 -8.48
C GLU A 263 -13.00 20.14 -8.01
N ARG A 264 -13.02 20.45 -6.70
CA ARG A 264 -12.43 21.70 -6.15
C ARG A 264 -10.97 21.85 -6.57
N LEU A 265 -10.17 20.80 -6.39
CA LEU A 265 -8.74 20.79 -6.69
C LEU A 265 -8.49 20.81 -8.20
N THR A 266 -9.27 20.06 -8.99
CA THR A 266 -9.19 20.08 -10.46
C THR A 266 -9.43 21.49 -10.99
N GLN A 267 -10.48 22.17 -10.52
CA GLN A 267 -10.80 23.52 -10.97
C GLN A 267 -9.66 24.50 -10.62
N PHE A 268 -9.20 24.50 -9.36
CA PHE A 268 -8.07 25.35 -8.93
C PHE A 268 -6.80 25.13 -9.77
N LEU A 269 -6.47 23.88 -10.11
CA LEU A 269 -5.32 23.57 -10.94
C LEU A 269 -5.52 24.04 -12.39
N VAL A 270 -6.72 23.85 -12.97
CA VAL A 270 -7.04 24.37 -14.31
C VAL A 270 -6.96 25.90 -14.36
N ASP A 271 -7.49 26.60 -13.35
CA ASP A 271 -7.42 28.06 -13.23
C ASP A 271 -5.95 28.55 -13.12
N ASN A 272 -5.08 27.76 -12.48
CA ASN A 272 -3.63 27.99 -12.41
C ASN A 272 -2.85 27.51 -13.65
N ASN A 273 -3.55 27.24 -14.76
CA ASN A 273 -3.00 26.82 -16.06
C ASN A 273 -2.31 25.44 -16.04
N TYR A 274 -2.81 24.49 -15.24
CA TYR A 274 -2.44 23.08 -15.33
C TYR A 274 -3.44 22.30 -16.19
N SER A 275 -2.93 21.57 -17.19
CA SER A 275 -3.73 20.67 -18.03
C SER A 275 -3.92 19.32 -17.35
N ARG A 276 -5.10 18.71 -17.47
CA ARG A 276 -5.40 17.36 -16.95
C ARG A 276 -5.12 16.29 -18.01
N GLY A 277 -4.57 15.16 -17.60
CA GLY A 277 -4.20 14.03 -18.47
C GLY A 277 -5.33 13.55 -19.40
N SER A 278 -4.95 13.09 -20.60
CA SER A 278 -5.88 12.52 -21.57
C SER A 278 -6.42 11.17 -21.10
N VAL A 279 -5.57 10.35 -20.46
CA VAL A 279 -5.96 9.02 -19.94
C VAL A 279 -6.19 9.05 -18.43
N ASP A 280 -5.17 9.34 -17.63
CA ASP A 280 -5.32 9.40 -16.17
C ASP A 280 -5.81 10.78 -15.75
N LYS A 281 -6.98 10.82 -15.10
CA LYS A 281 -7.61 12.06 -14.66
C LYS A 281 -7.05 12.60 -13.35
N THR A 282 -6.18 11.85 -12.65
CA THR A 282 -5.44 12.38 -11.50
C THR A 282 -4.04 12.90 -11.87
N LEU A 283 -3.63 12.80 -13.13
CA LEU A 283 -2.41 13.40 -13.67
C LEU A 283 -2.68 14.84 -14.14
N PHE A 284 -1.84 15.77 -13.69
CA PHE A 284 -1.87 17.19 -14.06
C PHE A 284 -0.48 17.61 -14.55
N ILE A 285 -0.44 18.35 -15.66
CA ILE A 285 0.78 18.69 -16.40
C ILE A 285 0.73 20.16 -16.77
N LYS A 286 1.86 20.86 -16.61
CA LYS A 286 2.08 22.21 -17.14
C LYS A 286 3.38 22.23 -17.92
N ARG A 287 3.36 22.84 -19.09
CA ARG A 287 4.51 22.93 -20.01
C ARG A 287 4.75 24.39 -20.36
N ASP A 288 5.88 24.93 -19.93
CA ASP A 288 6.28 26.31 -20.18
C ASP A 288 7.58 26.27 -21.00
N ASN A 289 7.47 26.42 -22.34
CA ASN A 289 8.54 26.10 -23.29
C ASN A 289 9.01 24.64 -23.15
N ASP A 290 10.31 24.39 -23.01
CA ASP A 290 10.90 23.07 -22.76
C ASP A 290 10.80 22.59 -21.30
N GLU A 291 10.23 23.40 -20.38
CA GLU A 291 10.06 23.01 -18.98
C GLU A 291 8.80 22.17 -18.77
N LEU A 292 8.97 21.00 -18.15
CA LEU A 292 7.89 20.08 -17.83
C LEU A 292 7.67 20.03 -16.32
N PHE A 293 6.49 20.47 -15.88
CA PHE A 293 5.99 20.25 -14.52
C PHE A 293 4.89 19.17 -14.55
N ILE A 294 4.93 18.28 -13.56
CA ILE A 294 3.94 17.21 -13.36
C ILE A 294 3.49 17.20 -11.89
N ALA A 295 2.19 17.00 -11.66
CA ALA A 295 1.61 16.55 -10.39
C ALA A 295 0.67 15.36 -10.63
N GLN A 296 0.68 14.39 -9.71
CA GLN A 296 -0.28 13.29 -9.66
C GLN A 296 -0.96 13.25 -8.29
N ILE A 297 -2.29 13.28 -8.30
CA ILE A 297 -3.13 13.36 -7.09
C ILE A 297 -3.52 11.97 -6.61
N TYR A 298 -3.34 11.69 -5.32
CA TYR A 298 -3.90 10.52 -4.65
C TYR A 298 -4.70 10.97 -3.42
N VAL A 299 -5.97 11.28 -3.64
CA VAL A 299 -6.93 11.70 -2.59
C VAL A 299 -6.44 12.94 -1.83
N ASP A 300 -5.81 12.79 -0.66
CA ASP A 300 -5.30 13.88 0.19
C ASP A 300 -3.81 14.21 -0.12
N ASP A 301 -3.07 13.25 -0.68
CA ASP A 301 -1.66 13.37 -1.09
C ASP A 301 -1.53 13.89 -2.54
N ILE A 302 -0.50 14.70 -2.82
CA ILE A 302 -0.07 15.06 -4.18
C ILE A 302 1.43 14.77 -4.33
N VAL A 303 1.80 14.00 -5.35
CA VAL A 303 3.19 13.73 -5.74
C VAL A 303 3.52 14.55 -6.99
N PHE A 304 4.54 15.40 -6.93
CA PHE A 304 4.81 16.40 -7.96
C PHE A 304 6.31 16.63 -8.20
N GLY A 305 6.67 17.20 -9.34
CA GLY A 305 8.06 17.54 -9.68
C GLY A 305 8.17 18.25 -11.02
N SER A 306 9.35 18.80 -11.31
CA SER A 306 9.60 19.53 -12.56
C SER A 306 11.06 19.49 -12.94
N THR A 307 11.35 19.59 -14.25
CA THR A 307 12.71 19.82 -14.77
C THR A 307 13.31 21.16 -14.31
N ASN A 308 12.49 22.10 -13.81
CA ASN A 308 12.95 23.33 -13.17
C ASN A 308 12.46 23.42 -11.70
N ASN A 309 13.40 23.42 -10.75
CA ASN A 309 13.13 23.53 -9.31
C ASN A 309 12.39 24.83 -8.92
N THR A 310 12.52 25.93 -9.68
CA THR A 310 11.73 27.15 -9.44
C THR A 310 10.24 26.91 -9.65
N LYS A 311 9.84 26.04 -10.59
CA LYS A 311 8.43 25.63 -10.78
C LYS A 311 7.93 24.78 -9.62
N VAL A 312 8.81 23.96 -9.02
CA VAL A 312 8.49 23.16 -7.81
C VAL A 312 8.14 24.09 -6.65
N GLN A 313 8.94 25.12 -6.38
CA GLN A 313 8.63 26.10 -5.33
C GLN A 313 7.38 26.92 -5.65
N GLN A 314 7.23 27.41 -6.89
CA GLN A 314 6.01 28.14 -7.31
C GLN A 314 4.73 27.32 -7.10
N PHE A 315 4.76 26.01 -7.34
CA PHE A 315 3.62 25.13 -7.04
C PHE A 315 3.36 24.99 -5.54
N VAL A 316 4.40 24.85 -4.71
CA VAL A 316 4.27 24.84 -3.25
C VAL A 316 3.65 26.14 -2.75
N ASP A 317 4.11 27.29 -3.24
CA ASP A 317 3.62 28.61 -2.84
C ASP A 317 2.14 28.80 -3.24
N VAL A 318 1.77 28.45 -4.48
CA VAL A 318 0.39 28.52 -4.99
C VAL A 318 -0.55 27.58 -4.21
N MET A 319 -0.15 26.34 -3.98
CA MET A 319 -0.97 25.38 -3.22
C MET A 319 -1.13 25.79 -1.75
N SER A 320 -0.07 26.32 -1.12
CA SER A 320 -0.09 26.74 0.28
C SER A 320 -0.79 28.09 0.51
N HIS A 321 -1.12 28.83 -0.56
CA HIS A 321 -1.92 30.05 -0.48
C HIS A 321 -3.43 29.75 -0.41
N GLU A 322 -3.88 28.68 -1.09
CA GLU A 322 -5.29 28.25 -1.13
C GLU A 322 -5.62 27.20 -0.06
N PHE A 323 -4.73 26.23 0.19
CA PHE A 323 -5.00 25.07 1.04
C PHE A 323 -4.06 24.97 2.23
N GLU A 324 -4.56 24.50 3.39
CA GLU A 324 -3.73 24.28 4.57
C GLU A 324 -2.89 23.01 4.43
N MET A 325 -1.62 23.16 4.06
CA MET A 325 -0.69 22.05 3.87
C MET A 325 -0.19 21.47 5.20
N SER A 326 -0.02 20.14 5.28
CA SER A 326 0.45 19.43 6.49
C SER A 326 1.92 18.99 6.40
N LEU A 327 2.34 18.58 5.19
CA LEU A 327 3.68 18.14 4.86
C LEU A 327 4.05 18.68 3.49
N VAL A 328 5.31 19.09 3.31
CA VAL A 328 5.94 19.36 2.01
C VAL A 328 7.39 18.87 2.11
N GLY A 329 7.85 18.05 1.16
CA GLY A 329 9.21 17.51 1.19
C GLY A 329 9.57 16.62 0.00
N GLU A 330 10.79 16.10 -0.04
CA GLU A 330 11.21 15.12 -1.05
C GLU A 330 10.43 13.79 -0.88
N LEU A 331 9.96 13.23 -2.00
CA LEU A 331 9.21 11.98 -2.03
C LEU A 331 10.07 10.83 -1.49
N SER A 332 9.70 10.33 -0.31
CA SER A 332 10.47 9.33 0.45
C SER A 332 9.60 8.21 1.02
N TYR A 333 8.29 8.45 1.24
CA TYR A 333 7.34 7.42 1.61
C TYR A 333 5.96 7.68 1.03
N PHE A 334 5.44 6.74 0.23
CA PHE A 334 4.16 6.91 -0.48
C PHE A 334 3.47 5.55 -0.70
N LEU A 335 2.18 5.45 -0.36
CA LEU A 335 1.35 4.22 -0.46
C LEU A 335 2.02 2.95 0.10
N GLY A 336 2.76 3.09 1.19
CA GLY A 336 3.49 1.98 1.82
C GLY A 336 4.89 1.70 1.27
N LEU A 337 5.24 2.31 0.13
CA LEU A 337 6.54 2.20 -0.50
C LEU A 337 7.53 3.20 0.10
N GLN A 338 8.72 2.73 0.45
CA GLN A 338 9.89 3.54 0.79
C GLN A 338 10.65 3.84 -0.49
N ILE A 339 10.85 5.12 -0.77
CA ILE A 339 11.45 5.63 -2.02
C ILE A 339 12.78 6.31 -1.67
N ARG A 340 13.80 6.09 -2.49
CA ARG A 340 15.09 6.80 -2.42
C ARG A 340 15.44 7.33 -3.81
N GLN A 341 15.66 8.63 -3.93
CA GLN A 341 15.99 9.29 -5.18
C GLN A 341 17.48 9.69 -5.13
N LEU A 342 18.30 8.96 -5.88
CA LEU A 342 19.76 9.10 -5.94
C LEU A 342 20.18 9.70 -7.30
N ASP A 343 21.45 10.06 -7.44
CA ASP A 343 22.01 10.67 -8.66
C ASP A 343 22.27 9.63 -9.77
N ASP A 344 22.19 8.33 -9.46
CA ASP A 344 22.32 7.18 -10.37
C ASP A 344 20.99 6.41 -10.62
N GLY A 345 19.96 6.63 -9.80
CA GLY A 345 18.62 6.09 -10.03
C GLY A 345 17.62 6.27 -8.88
N ILE A 346 16.45 5.64 -9.00
CA ILE A 346 15.42 5.61 -7.96
C ILE A 346 15.22 4.18 -7.44
N PHE A 347 15.30 4.00 -6.12
CA PHE A 347 15.03 2.72 -5.46
C PHE A 347 13.67 2.73 -4.76
N ILE A 348 12.85 1.70 -5.00
CA ILE A 348 11.54 1.48 -4.35
C ILE A 348 11.59 0.18 -3.53
N SER A 349 11.28 0.24 -2.24
CA SER A 349 11.24 -0.96 -1.37
C SER A 349 10.13 -0.90 -0.33
N GLN A 350 9.84 -2.03 0.31
CA GLN A 350 8.91 -2.13 1.46
C GLN A 350 9.62 -2.70 2.69
N ALA A 351 10.89 -2.36 2.90
CA ALA A 351 11.78 -3.04 3.86
C ALA A 351 11.29 -2.99 5.32
N LYS A 352 10.70 -1.87 5.76
CA LYS A 352 10.08 -1.74 7.10
C LYS A 352 8.86 -2.65 7.24
N TYR A 353 8.04 -2.77 6.18
CA TYR A 353 6.90 -3.69 6.15
C TYR A 353 7.34 -5.16 6.12
N ALA A 354 8.36 -5.50 5.32
CA ALA A 354 8.90 -6.86 5.23
C ALA A 354 9.41 -7.38 6.59
N LYS A 355 10.13 -6.55 7.35
CA LYS A 355 10.59 -6.88 8.71
C LYS A 355 9.43 -7.06 9.68
N ASN A 356 8.45 -6.13 9.66
CA ASN A 356 7.23 -6.24 10.47
C ASN A 356 6.40 -7.50 10.14
N LEU A 357 6.34 -7.90 8.86
CA LEU A 357 5.66 -9.13 8.40
C LEU A 357 6.35 -10.38 8.97
N VAL A 358 7.68 -10.46 8.90
CA VAL A 358 8.45 -11.59 9.47
C VAL A 358 8.24 -11.69 10.99
N LYS A 359 8.26 -10.55 11.69
CA LYS A 359 7.97 -10.46 13.15
C LYS A 359 6.55 -10.89 13.49
N LYS A 360 5.54 -10.38 12.77
CA LYS A 360 4.11 -10.69 12.93
C LYS A 360 3.81 -12.20 12.88
N PHE A 361 4.57 -12.96 12.09
CA PHE A 361 4.40 -14.41 11.96
C PHE A 361 5.48 -15.24 12.69
N GLY A 362 6.29 -14.62 13.57
CA GLY A 362 7.24 -15.31 14.45
C GLY A 362 8.44 -15.97 13.74
N LEU A 363 8.81 -15.50 12.54
CA LEU A 363 9.81 -16.15 11.69
C LEU A 363 11.19 -15.46 11.68
N GLU A 364 11.42 -14.48 12.56
CA GLU A 364 12.69 -13.72 12.67
C GLU A 364 13.90 -14.64 12.90
N LYS A 365 13.77 -15.61 13.82
CA LYS A 365 14.82 -16.58 14.17
C LYS A 365 14.86 -17.82 13.27
N ALA A 366 13.99 -17.92 12.26
CA ALA A 366 13.92 -19.09 11.39
C ALA A 366 14.97 -19.01 10.27
N LYS A 367 15.69 -20.11 10.03
CA LYS A 367 16.73 -20.19 8.97
C LYS A 367 16.17 -19.69 7.64
N HIS A 368 16.90 -18.77 7.01
CA HIS A 368 16.58 -18.23 5.70
C HIS A 368 16.44 -19.33 4.64
N CYS A 369 15.80 -19.00 3.53
CA CYS A 369 15.72 -19.84 2.35
C CYS A 369 16.13 -18.99 1.16
N ASP A 370 16.92 -19.56 0.25
CA ASP A 370 17.61 -18.82 -0.80
C ASP A 370 16.70 -18.57 -2.02
N THR A 371 15.61 -19.35 -2.13
CA THR A 371 14.52 -19.13 -3.10
C THR A 371 13.15 -19.13 -2.41
N PRO A 372 12.14 -18.38 -2.92
CA PRO A 372 10.81 -18.33 -2.31
C PRO A 372 10.02 -19.65 -2.46
N MET A 373 10.27 -20.42 -3.53
CA MET A 373 9.64 -21.71 -3.82
C MET A 373 10.67 -22.67 -4.46
N SER A 374 10.48 -23.99 -4.33
CA SER A 374 11.35 -24.96 -5.01
C SER A 374 10.92 -25.16 -6.46
N THR A 375 11.86 -25.22 -7.39
CA THR A 375 11.63 -25.53 -8.82
C THR A 375 10.94 -26.88 -9.02
N THR A 376 11.12 -27.82 -8.10
CA THR A 376 10.52 -29.17 -8.11
C THR A 376 9.15 -29.28 -7.43
N LEU A 377 8.74 -28.29 -6.62
CA LEU A 377 7.56 -28.41 -5.76
C LEU A 377 6.27 -28.07 -6.51
N LYS A 378 5.41 -29.08 -6.69
CA LYS A 378 4.05 -28.91 -7.22
C LYS A 378 3.04 -29.02 -6.07
N LEU A 379 2.50 -27.88 -5.66
CA LEU A 379 1.38 -27.84 -4.71
C LEU A 379 0.10 -28.34 -5.37
N SER A 380 -0.68 -29.10 -4.61
CA SER A 380 -1.97 -29.71 -4.97
C SER A 380 -2.90 -29.61 -3.76
N LYS A 381 -4.22 -29.78 -3.94
CA LYS A 381 -5.22 -29.70 -2.87
C LYS A 381 -4.89 -30.48 -1.58
N ASP A 382 -4.10 -31.55 -1.65
CA ASP A 382 -3.64 -32.33 -0.50
C ASP A 382 -4.81 -32.71 0.43
N ALA A 383 -5.81 -33.39 -0.14
CA ALA A 383 -7.06 -33.72 0.55
C ALA A 383 -6.86 -34.63 1.78
N SER A 384 -5.76 -35.36 1.83
CA SER A 384 -5.27 -36.15 2.98
C SER A 384 -4.51 -35.33 4.02
N GLY A 385 -4.07 -34.13 3.67
CA GLY A 385 -3.24 -33.28 4.50
C GLY A 385 -4.01 -32.68 5.67
N LYS A 386 -3.29 -32.41 6.76
CA LYS A 386 -3.84 -31.76 7.95
C LYS A 386 -4.29 -30.34 7.61
N SER A 387 -5.57 -30.05 7.87
CA SER A 387 -6.16 -28.72 7.67
C SER A 387 -5.51 -27.66 8.58
N VAL A 388 -5.46 -26.42 8.09
CA VAL A 388 -4.87 -25.25 8.74
C VAL A 388 -5.95 -24.19 8.95
N ASP A 389 -5.82 -23.35 9.99
CA ASP A 389 -6.70 -22.20 10.18
C ASP A 389 -6.68 -21.27 8.95
N GLN A 390 -7.86 -21.06 8.39
CA GLN A 390 -8.08 -20.21 7.24
C GLN A 390 -7.77 -18.74 7.55
N THR A 391 -7.98 -18.30 8.79
CA THR A 391 -7.80 -16.90 9.21
C THR A 391 -6.31 -16.53 9.21
N LEU A 392 -5.48 -17.32 9.88
CA LEU A 392 -4.02 -17.24 9.83
C LEU A 392 -3.50 -17.35 8.40
N TYR A 393 -3.96 -18.34 7.63
CA TYR A 393 -3.49 -18.55 6.26
C TYR A 393 -3.80 -17.36 5.35
N ARG A 394 -5.05 -16.87 5.35
CA ARG A 394 -5.47 -15.67 4.60
C ARG A 394 -4.72 -14.42 5.08
N GLY A 395 -4.47 -14.30 6.38
CA GLY A 395 -3.65 -13.22 6.95
C GLY A 395 -2.21 -13.23 6.45
N MET A 396 -1.57 -14.40 6.33
CA MET A 396 -0.24 -14.55 5.77
C MET A 396 -0.22 -14.24 4.26
N ILE A 397 -1.18 -14.76 3.50
CA ILE A 397 -1.32 -14.50 2.06
C ILE A 397 -1.58 -13.02 1.77
N GLY A 398 -2.50 -12.37 2.48
CA GLY A 398 -2.81 -10.95 2.30
C GLY A 398 -1.61 -10.05 2.60
N SER A 399 -0.87 -10.32 3.69
CA SER A 399 0.36 -9.59 3.99
C SER A 399 1.46 -9.82 2.92
N LEU A 400 1.59 -11.03 2.37
CA LEU A 400 2.55 -11.29 1.30
C LEU A 400 2.14 -10.66 -0.05
N LEU A 401 0.84 -10.63 -0.37
CA LEU A 401 0.31 -9.96 -1.56
C LEU A 401 0.62 -8.45 -1.52
N TYR A 402 0.44 -7.79 -0.38
CA TYR A 402 0.80 -6.38 -0.22
C TYR A 402 2.30 -6.11 -0.42
N LEU A 403 3.17 -7.06 -0.08
CA LEU A 403 4.62 -6.98 -0.29
C LEU A 403 5.03 -7.17 -1.76
N THR A 404 4.19 -7.74 -2.62
CA THR A 404 4.48 -7.82 -4.08
C THR A 404 4.63 -6.43 -4.72
N ALA A 405 4.10 -5.37 -4.09
CA ALA A 405 4.19 -4.00 -4.57
C ALA A 405 5.63 -3.45 -4.68
N SER A 406 6.63 -4.07 -4.02
CA SER A 406 8.05 -3.85 -4.32
C SER A 406 8.86 -5.15 -4.49
N ARG A 407 8.19 -6.31 -4.61
CA ARG A 407 8.82 -7.65 -4.65
C ARG A 407 8.24 -8.51 -5.78
N PRO A 408 8.64 -8.24 -7.05
CA PRO A 408 8.24 -9.08 -8.18
C PRO A 408 8.68 -10.55 -8.01
N ASP A 409 9.84 -10.76 -7.40
CA ASP A 409 10.49 -12.06 -7.15
C ASP A 409 9.68 -13.04 -6.28
N ILE A 410 8.86 -12.55 -5.33
CA ILE A 410 7.95 -13.44 -4.58
C ILE A 410 6.60 -13.64 -5.29
N SER A 411 6.28 -12.86 -6.33
CA SER A 411 4.92 -12.72 -6.85
C SER A 411 4.36 -14.00 -7.47
N PHE A 412 5.18 -14.80 -8.16
CA PHE A 412 4.75 -16.14 -8.59
C PHE A 412 4.43 -17.05 -7.38
N SER A 413 5.38 -17.18 -6.45
CA SER A 413 5.29 -18.08 -5.29
C SER A 413 4.08 -17.78 -4.40
N VAL A 414 3.80 -16.50 -4.15
CA VAL A 414 2.61 -16.04 -3.41
C VAL A 414 1.34 -16.34 -4.19
N GLY A 415 1.32 -16.07 -5.51
CA GLY A 415 0.18 -16.33 -6.39
C GLY A 415 -0.19 -17.82 -6.52
N VAL A 416 0.78 -18.73 -6.42
CA VAL A 416 0.53 -20.18 -6.34
C VAL A 416 -0.08 -20.55 -4.98
N CYS A 417 0.48 -20.06 -3.88
CA CYS A 417 -0.04 -20.36 -2.53
C CYS A 417 -1.48 -19.83 -2.33
N ALA A 418 -1.78 -18.62 -2.82
CA ALA A 418 -3.09 -17.99 -2.69
C ALA A 418 -4.26 -18.81 -3.29
N ARG A 419 -3.98 -19.78 -4.19
CA ARG A 419 -4.99 -20.69 -4.76
C ARG A 419 -5.71 -21.53 -3.68
N TYR A 420 -5.04 -21.79 -2.56
CA TYR A 420 -5.50 -22.71 -1.51
C TYR A 420 -6.13 -22.00 -0.30
N GLN A 421 -6.43 -20.70 -0.41
CA GLN A 421 -6.97 -19.87 0.69
C GLN A 421 -8.36 -20.28 1.22
N PHE A 422 -9.06 -21.19 0.52
CA PHE A 422 -10.37 -21.72 0.90
C PHE A 422 -10.26 -22.97 1.80
N ASP A 423 -9.31 -23.86 1.53
CA ASP A 423 -9.05 -25.07 2.32
C ASP A 423 -7.52 -25.32 2.41
N PRO A 424 -6.81 -24.54 3.24
CA PRO A 424 -5.36 -24.62 3.36
C PRO A 424 -4.95 -25.84 4.19
N LYS A 425 -3.81 -26.42 3.81
CA LYS A 425 -3.23 -27.64 4.42
C LYS A 425 -1.82 -27.36 4.95
N GLU A 426 -1.26 -28.28 5.73
CA GLU A 426 0.08 -28.13 6.31
C GLU A 426 1.20 -28.01 5.24
N SER A 427 1.04 -28.65 4.09
CA SER A 427 1.86 -28.48 2.88
C SER A 427 1.81 -27.03 2.32
N HIS A 428 0.60 -26.47 2.21
CA HIS A 428 0.35 -25.08 1.81
C HIS A 428 0.95 -24.09 2.82
N LEU A 429 0.76 -24.31 4.12
CA LEU A 429 1.32 -23.47 5.18
C LEU A 429 2.85 -23.52 5.20
N SER A 430 3.45 -24.71 5.01
CA SER A 430 4.90 -24.88 4.94
C SER A 430 5.53 -24.11 3.78
N SER A 431 4.81 -24.01 2.66
CA SER A 431 5.21 -23.25 1.48
C SER A 431 5.13 -21.73 1.72
N VAL A 432 4.04 -21.24 2.32
CA VAL A 432 3.92 -19.82 2.72
C VAL A 432 5.01 -19.46 3.74
N LYS A 433 5.29 -20.33 4.71
CA LYS A 433 6.41 -20.17 5.66
C LYS A 433 7.78 -20.14 4.95
N ARG A 434 7.99 -20.86 3.83
CA ARG A 434 9.22 -20.72 3.02
C ARG A 434 9.35 -19.32 2.43
N VAL A 435 8.29 -18.79 1.82
CA VAL A 435 8.30 -17.44 1.24
C VAL A 435 8.68 -16.39 2.30
N ILE A 436 8.13 -16.48 3.52
CA ILE A 436 8.47 -15.54 4.59
C ILE A 436 9.94 -15.70 5.06
N ARG A 437 10.50 -16.92 5.11
CA ARG A 437 11.93 -17.13 5.44
C ARG A 437 12.88 -16.59 4.36
N PHE A 438 12.48 -16.64 3.09
CA PHE A 438 13.17 -15.95 1.99
C PHE A 438 13.07 -14.42 2.16
N VAL A 439 11.88 -13.89 2.43
CA VAL A 439 11.66 -12.45 2.71
C VAL A 439 12.47 -11.95 3.91
N ASN A 440 12.69 -12.79 4.94
CA ASN A 440 13.54 -12.44 6.08
C ASN A 440 15.00 -12.14 5.64
N GLY A 441 15.63 -13.08 4.91
CA GLY A 441 17.00 -12.91 4.40
C GLY A 441 17.13 -11.81 3.33
N THR A 442 16.07 -11.56 2.58
CA THR A 442 16.02 -10.57 1.48
C THR A 442 15.25 -9.30 1.87
N SER A 443 15.14 -8.97 3.15
CA SER A 443 14.20 -7.93 3.64
C SER A 443 14.48 -6.51 3.15
N ASN A 444 15.67 -6.24 2.60
CA ASN A 444 16.04 -4.96 2.00
C ASN A 444 15.86 -4.89 0.46
N TYR A 445 15.38 -5.97 -0.19
CA TYR A 445 15.18 -5.99 -1.65
C TYR A 445 14.05 -5.06 -2.11
N GLY A 446 14.14 -4.62 -3.37
CA GLY A 446 13.25 -3.65 -3.99
C GLY A 446 13.43 -3.58 -5.50
N ILE A 447 12.86 -2.55 -6.12
CA ILE A 447 12.93 -2.27 -7.56
C ILE A 447 13.87 -1.07 -7.79
N TRP A 448 14.77 -1.19 -8.77
CA TRP A 448 15.68 -0.11 -9.19
C TRP A 448 15.27 0.47 -10.55
N TYR A 449 15.25 1.78 -10.64
CA TYR A 449 15.02 2.56 -11.87
C TYR A 449 16.32 3.30 -12.17
N SER A 450 17.09 2.82 -13.14
CA SER A 450 18.36 3.43 -13.57
C SER A 450 18.15 4.59 -14.55
N PHE A 451 19.06 5.58 -14.52
CA PHE A 451 19.11 6.66 -15.51
C PHE A 451 19.69 6.22 -16.88
N ASP A 452 19.05 5.27 -17.58
CA ASP A 452 19.34 5.06 -18.99
C ASP A 452 18.47 5.94 -19.91
N THR A 453 19.02 6.19 -21.10
CA THR A 453 18.52 7.07 -22.14
C THR A 453 17.72 6.35 -23.23
N ASN A 454 17.72 5.01 -23.27
CA ASN A 454 17.12 4.25 -24.35
C ASN A 454 15.60 4.57 -24.50
N PRO A 455 15.15 5.01 -25.69
CA PRO A 455 13.79 5.49 -25.87
C PRO A 455 12.72 4.39 -25.97
N SER A 456 13.12 3.14 -26.24
CA SER A 456 12.22 2.04 -26.65
C SER A 456 11.41 1.42 -25.49
N LEU A 457 10.08 1.48 -25.57
CA LEU A 457 9.20 0.79 -24.61
C LEU A 457 8.94 -0.65 -25.07
N VAL A 458 9.37 -1.61 -24.26
CA VAL A 458 9.25 -3.04 -24.52
C VAL A 458 8.38 -3.72 -23.45
N GLY A 459 7.45 -4.54 -23.89
CA GLY A 459 6.73 -5.49 -23.04
C GLY A 459 7.30 -6.90 -23.18
N TYR A 460 7.34 -7.65 -22.09
CA TYR A 460 7.62 -9.08 -22.04
C TYR A 460 6.38 -9.79 -21.49
N SER A 461 5.86 -10.79 -22.20
CA SER A 461 4.73 -11.59 -21.72
C SER A 461 5.02 -13.08 -21.90
N ASP A 462 4.72 -13.85 -20.86
CA ASP A 462 4.66 -15.32 -20.83
C ASP A 462 3.29 -15.73 -20.23
N ALA A 463 2.84 -16.97 -20.44
CA ALA A 463 1.70 -17.54 -19.74
C ALA A 463 1.90 -19.05 -19.49
N ASP A 464 1.94 -19.42 -18.21
CA ASP A 464 2.07 -20.81 -17.75
C ASP A 464 0.86 -21.64 -18.19
N TRP A 465 1.11 -22.68 -18.99
CA TRP A 465 0.08 -23.60 -19.47
C TRP A 465 -0.14 -24.77 -18.50
N ALA A 466 -1.36 -24.86 -17.97
CA ALA A 466 -1.84 -25.95 -17.12
C ALA A 466 -1.00 -26.22 -15.85
N GLY A 467 -0.24 -25.24 -15.36
CA GLY A 467 0.57 -25.32 -14.15
C GLY A 467 -0.20 -25.44 -12.83
N ASN A 468 -1.53 -25.29 -12.82
CA ASN A 468 -2.30 -25.82 -11.70
C ASN A 468 -2.47 -27.34 -11.84
N CYS A 469 -1.88 -28.12 -10.93
CA CYS A 469 -1.89 -29.58 -11.07
C CYS A 469 -3.27 -30.21 -10.84
N ASP A 470 -4.12 -29.60 -10.00
CA ASP A 470 -5.44 -30.13 -9.61
C ASP A 470 -6.50 -30.05 -10.72
N ASP A 471 -6.55 -28.95 -11.46
CA ASP A 471 -7.62 -28.67 -12.45
C ASP A 471 -7.12 -28.22 -13.82
N ARG A 472 -5.80 -28.23 -14.03
CA ARG A 472 -5.11 -27.92 -15.30
C ARG A 472 -5.45 -26.54 -15.88
N LYS A 473 -5.91 -25.60 -15.05
CA LYS A 473 -6.01 -24.19 -15.42
C LYS A 473 -4.62 -23.59 -15.63
N SER A 474 -4.56 -22.69 -16.59
CA SER A 474 -3.34 -21.97 -16.99
C SER A 474 -3.23 -20.63 -16.25
N THR A 475 -2.01 -20.20 -15.90
CA THR A 475 -1.77 -18.88 -15.31
C THR A 475 -1.53 -17.87 -16.44
N ILE A 476 -2.54 -17.09 -16.78
CA ILE A 476 -2.47 -16.09 -17.86
C ILE A 476 -1.62 -14.89 -17.42
N GLY A 477 -0.81 -14.40 -18.37
CA GLY A 477 0.43 -13.68 -18.09
C GLY A 477 0.33 -12.40 -17.28
N ARG A 478 1.37 -12.17 -16.46
CA ARG A 478 1.77 -10.81 -16.07
C ARG A 478 2.68 -10.26 -17.17
N LEU A 479 2.54 -8.98 -17.47
CA LEU A 479 3.39 -8.24 -18.41
C LEU A 479 4.53 -7.58 -17.63
N LEU A 480 5.79 -7.74 -18.07
CA LEU A 480 6.90 -6.92 -17.57
C LEU A 480 7.23 -5.84 -18.59
N LEU A 481 7.22 -4.57 -18.19
CA LEU A 481 7.39 -3.43 -19.09
C LEU A 481 8.77 -2.80 -18.90
N SER A 482 9.76 -3.41 -19.54
CA SER A 482 11.07 -2.78 -19.65
C SER A 482 11.01 -1.73 -20.76
N ARG A 483 11.10 -0.44 -20.42
CA ARG A 483 11.99 0.36 -21.27
C ARG A 483 13.38 -0.26 -21.10
N GLN A 484 14.17 -0.45 -22.15
CA GLN A 484 15.50 -1.03 -21.93
C GLN A 484 16.25 -0.15 -20.91
N GLN A 485 16.66 -0.78 -19.79
CA GLN A 485 17.29 -0.13 -18.63
C GLN A 485 16.47 0.95 -17.87
N LEU A 486 15.14 1.03 -18.01
CA LEU A 486 14.28 1.62 -16.97
C LEU A 486 13.33 0.56 -16.41
N GLY A 487 13.40 0.38 -15.08
CA GLY A 487 12.69 -0.66 -14.33
C GLY A 487 11.19 -0.40 -14.14
N VAL A 488 10.45 -0.09 -15.20
CA VAL A 488 9.01 0.25 -15.19
C VAL A 488 8.16 -1.00 -14.96
N LEU A 489 8.31 -1.61 -13.79
CA LEU A 489 7.55 -2.76 -13.37
C LEU A 489 6.07 -2.40 -13.22
N VAL A 490 5.30 -2.48 -14.29
CA VAL A 490 3.84 -2.47 -14.25
C VAL A 490 3.39 -3.89 -13.95
N LEU A 491 3.08 -4.20 -12.68
CA LEU A 491 2.49 -5.49 -12.32
C LEU A 491 0.99 -5.44 -12.63
N GLN A 492 0.53 -6.27 -13.56
CA GLN A 492 -0.90 -6.59 -13.66
C GLN A 492 -1.12 -8.11 -13.57
N GLU A 493 -2.02 -8.53 -12.68
CA GLU A 493 -2.46 -9.92 -12.58
C GLU A 493 -3.70 -10.17 -13.46
N ALA A 494 -3.55 -10.88 -14.58
CA ALA A 494 -4.67 -11.33 -15.40
C ALA A 494 -5.20 -12.70 -14.93
N LYS A 495 -5.93 -12.75 -13.80
CA LYS A 495 -6.61 -13.97 -13.33
C LYS A 495 -7.76 -14.38 -14.26
N LEU A 496 -7.46 -15.04 -15.37
CA LEU A 496 -8.45 -15.72 -16.22
C LEU A 496 -8.22 -17.22 -16.29
N ASN A 497 -9.21 -17.97 -15.81
CA ASN A 497 -9.25 -19.42 -15.80
C ASN A 497 -9.67 -19.98 -17.18
N PHE A 498 -8.71 -20.32 -18.04
CA PHE A 498 -9.00 -21.02 -19.31
C PHE A 498 -8.35 -22.41 -19.41
N LEU A 499 -9.03 -23.29 -20.14
CA LEU A 499 -8.87 -24.75 -20.12
C LEU A 499 -8.25 -25.35 -21.40
N VAL A 500 -7.73 -24.53 -22.33
CA VAL A 500 -7.30 -25.03 -23.66
C VAL A 500 -5.97 -24.44 -24.12
N HIS A 501 -5.12 -25.36 -24.59
CA HIS A 501 -3.81 -25.16 -25.22
C HIS A 501 -3.83 -24.07 -26.30
N GLY A 502 -2.76 -23.27 -26.38
CA GLY A 502 -2.59 -22.13 -27.30
C GLY A 502 -3.43 -20.89 -26.99
N ARG A 503 -4.65 -21.05 -26.43
CA ARG A 503 -5.58 -19.93 -26.19
C ARG A 503 -5.11 -19.00 -25.08
N GLY A 504 -4.68 -19.55 -23.95
CA GLY A 504 -4.26 -18.77 -22.77
C GLY A 504 -3.09 -17.83 -23.07
N GLN A 505 -2.14 -18.28 -23.90
CA GLN A 505 -1.00 -17.50 -24.37
C GLN A 505 -1.44 -16.34 -25.28
N TYR A 506 -2.24 -16.58 -26.33
CA TYR A 506 -2.75 -15.50 -27.18
C TYR A 506 -3.62 -14.49 -26.41
N ILE A 507 -4.34 -14.94 -25.38
CA ILE A 507 -5.11 -14.09 -24.46
C ILE A 507 -4.19 -13.22 -23.57
N ALA A 508 -3.05 -13.75 -23.12
CA ALA A 508 -2.02 -13.00 -22.40
C ALA A 508 -1.40 -11.91 -23.28
N ALA A 509 -0.96 -12.26 -24.49
CA ALA A 509 -0.43 -11.31 -25.47
C ALA A 509 -1.43 -10.17 -25.75
N GLY A 510 -2.73 -10.46 -25.88
CA GLY A 510 -3.76 -9.44 -26.05
C GLY A 510 -3.94 -8.52 -24.84
N SER A 511 -3.77 -9.05 -23.62
CA SER A 511 -3.70 -8.21 -22.40
C SER A 511 -2.46 -7.33 -22.40
N GLY A 512 -1.32 -7.89 -22.86
CA GLY A 512 -0.06 -7.20 -23.02
C GLY A 512 -0.16 -6.00 -23.97
N CYS A 513 -0.75 -6.21 -25.14
CA CYS A 513 -1.02 -5.16 -26.13
C CYS A 513 -1.89 -4.03 -25.55
N THR A 514 -2.97 -4.36 -24.83
CA THR A 514 -3.84 -3.34 -24.21
C THR A 514 -3.07 -2.45 -23.22
N GLN A 515 -2.24 -3.05 -22.36
CA GLN A 515 -1.47 -2.29 -21.37
C GLN A 515 -0.33 -1.47 -22.02
N LEU A 516 0.32 -2.00 -23.07
CA LEU A 516 1.27 -1.25 -23.89
C LEU A 516 0.62 -0.02 -24.56
N MET A 517 -0.60 -0.15 -25.07
CA MET A 517 -1.33 0.98 -25.66
C MET A 517 -1.77 2.01 -24.62
N TRP A 518 -2.21 1.57 -23.43
CA TRP A 518 -2.48 2.48 -22.30
C TRP A 518 -1.23 3.28 -21.89
N MET A 519 -0.08 2.62 -21.77
CA MET A 519 1.19 3.30 -21.51
C MET A 519 1.60 4.25 -22.64
N LYS A 520 1.47 3.85 -23.91
CA LYS A 520 1.79 4.72 -25.04
C LYS A 520 0.98 6.00 -25.02
N GLN A 521 -0.30 5.94 -24.67
CA GLN A 521 -1.13 7.14 -24.57
C GLN A 521 -0.76 7.99 -23.32
N MET A 522 -0.50 7.37 -22.16
CA MET A 522 0.02 8.09 -20.99
C MET A 522 1.36 8.80 -21.28
N LEU A 523 2.24 8.19 -22.08
CA LEU A 523 3.51 8.79 -22.48
C LEU A 523 3.34 10.06 -23.34
N VAL A 524 2.21 10.24 -24.04
CA VAL A 524 1.91 11.50 -24.76
C VAL A 524 1.62 12.64 -23.78
N ASP A 525 0.89 12.34 -22.70
CA ASP A 525 0.62 13.30 -21.62
C ASP A 525 1.96 13.75 -20.97
N TYR A 526 2.93 12.83 -20.86
CA TYR A 526 4.31 13.13 -20.43
C TYR A 526 5.22 13.77 -21.51
N GLY A 527 4.77 13.91 -22.76
CA GLY A 527 5.50 14.64 -23.81
C GLY A 527 6.25 13.79 -24.84
N PHE A 528 6.12 12.46 -24.81
CA PHE A 528 6.75 11.59 -25.81
C PHE A 528 5.92 11.48 -27.09
N ASN A 529 6.57 11.70 -28.23
CA ASN A 529 5.91 11.70 -29.55
C ASN A 529 5.44 10.29 -29.96
N GLN A 530 4.15 10.14 -30.25
CA GLN A 530 3.54 8.86 -30.65
C GLN A 530 4.22 8.18 -31.86
N GLY A 531 4.74 8.98 -32.80
CA GLY A 531 5.40 8.50 -34.03
C GLY A 531 6.82 7.95 -33.83
N THR A 532 7.48 8.29 -32.71
CA THR A 532 8.84 7.80 -32.39
C THR A 532 8.79 6.57 -31.46
N LEU A 533 7.67 6.34 -30.78
CA LEU A 533 7.46 5.21 -29.87
C LEU A 533 7.05 3.94 -30.64
N THR A 534 8.04 3.22 -31.17
CA THR A 534 7.88 1.79 -31.49
C THR A 534 7.62 1.02 -30.19
N LEU A 535 6.52 0.28 -30.13
CA LEU A 535 6.23 -0.64 -29.04
C LEU A 535 6.63 -2.05 -29.47
N THR A 536 7.53 -2.70 -28.74
CA THR A 536 7.84 -4.12 -28.96
C THR A 536 7.18 -4.96 -27.86
N LEU A 537 6.51 -6.05 -28.23
CA LEU A 537 6.07 -7.09 -27.30
C LEU A 537 6.84 -8.37 -27.59
N PHE A 538 7.75 -8.72 -26.69
CA PHE A 538 8.48 -9.98 -26.71
C PHE A 538 7.59 -11.13 -26.23
N TYR A 539 7.59 -12.21 -27.02
CA TYR A 539 6.76 -13.39 -26.80
C TYR A 539 7.51 -14.68 -27.15
N ASP A 540 7.31 -15.75 -26.38
CA ASP A 540 7.98 -17.04 -26.59
C ASP A 540 7.27 -17.90 -27.67
N ASN A 541 5.94 -17.86 -27.70
CA ASN A 541 5.17 -18.71 -28.62
C ASN A 541 5.17 -18.16 -30.04
N MET A 542 6.10 -18.67 -30.86
CA MET A 542 6.18 -18.44 -32.31
C MET A 542 4.86 -18.68 -33.07
N SER A 543 3.99 -19.58 -32.60
CA SER A 543 2.68 -19.81 -33.22
C SER A 543 1.75 -18.62 -33.03
N ALA A 544 1.75 -17.99 -31.84
CA ALA A 544 0.96 -16.79 -31.58
C ALA A 544 1.46 -15.60 -32.43
N ILE A 545 2.78 -15.45 -32.55
CA ILE A 545 3.42 -14.45 -33.43
C ILE A 545 2.99 -14.69 -34.89
N ASN A 546 3.08 -15.92 -35.39
CA ASN A 546 2.69 -16.25 -36.76
C ASN A 546 1.20 -16.04 -37.04
N ILE A 547 0.32 -16.31 -36.06
CA ILE A 547 -1.13 -16.04 -36.15
C ILE A 547 -1.44 -14.53 -36.18
N SER A 548 -0.66 -13.70 -35.48
CA SER A 548 -0.80 -12.23 -35.55
C SER A 548 -0.39 -11.65 -36.91
N LYS A 549 0.61 -12.25 -37.57
CA LYS A 549 1.22 -11.76 -38.82
C LYS A 549 0.60 -12.30 -40.11
N ASN A 550 -0.28 -13.31 -40.04
CA ASN A 550 -0.87 -13.96 -41.21
C ASN A 550 -2.41 -13.99 -41.13
N PRO A 551 -3.15 -13.71 -42.22
CA PRO A 551 -4.60 -13.56 -42.17
C PRO A 551 -5.39 -14.87 -41.94
N VAL A 552 -4.77 -16.04 -42.18
CA VAL A 552 -5.41 -17.36 -42.31
C VAL A 552 -6.22 -17.76 -41.06
N GLN A 553 -7.56 -17.74 -41.17
CA GLN A 553 -8.46 -18.31 -40.17
C GLN A 553 -8.50 -19.85 -40.28
N HIS A 554 -8.03 -20.56 -39.25
CA HIS A 554 -8.35 -21.97 -39.07
C HIS A 554 -9.68 -22.14 -38.31
N SER A 555 -10.39 -23.24 -38.56
CA SER A 555 -11.63 -23.59 -37.84
C SER A 555 -11.46 -23.65 -36.31
N ARG A 556 -10.22 -23.84 -35.83
CA ARG A 556 -9.85 -23.88 -34.41
C ARG A 556 -9.76 -22.51 -33.70
N THR A 557 -9.79 -21.36 -34.39
CA THR A 557 -9.65 -20.01 -33.76
C THR A 557 -10.94 -19.18 -33.70
N LYS A 558 -12.03 -19.62 -34.32
CA LYS A 558 -13.31 -18.85 -34.46
C LYS A 558 -13.94 -18.29 -33.17
N HIS A 559 -13.55 -18.78 -31.99
CA HIS A 559 -14.11 -18.37 -30.69
C HIS A 559 -13.23 -17.36 -29.92
N ILE A 560 -12.13 -16.87 -30.51
CA ILE A 560 -11.31 -15.76 -29.97
C ILE A 560 -11.29 -14.53 -30.90
N ASP A 561 -12.19 -14.48 -31.89
CA ASP A 561 -12.10 -13.60 -33.06
C ASP A 561 -11.86 -12.12 -32.70
N ILE A 562 -12.57 -11.56 -31.72
CA ILE A 562 -12.42 -10.15 -31.30
C ILE A 562 -10.98 -9.83 -30.84
N ARG A 563 -10.36 -10.71 -30.02
CA ARG A 563 -8.96 -10.51 -29.58
C ARG A 563 -7.95 -10.81 -30.69
N HIS A 564 -8.29 -11.72 -31.60
CA HIS A 564 -7.50 -12.09 -32.76
C HIS A 564 -7.43 -10.95 -33.79
N HIS A 565 -8.55 -10.28 -34.06
CA HIS A 565 -8.58 -9.06 -34.85
C HIS A 565 -7.82 -7.90 -34.15
N PHE A 566 -8.03 -7.67 -32.85
CA PHE A 566 -7.35 -6.60 -32.11
C PHE A 566 -5.82 -6.67 -32.16
N ILE A 567 -5.21 -7.83 -31.88
CA ILE A 567 -3.73 -7.96 -31.94
C ILE A 567 -3.23 -7.80 -33.38
N ARG A 568 -3.95 -8.38 -34.35
CA ARG A 568 -3.62 -8.26 -35.78
C ARG A 568 -3.65 -6.81 -36.26
N GLU A 569 -4.72 -6.08 -35.94
CA GLU A 569 -4.90 -4.67 -36.29
C GLU A 569 -3.76 -3.79 -35.73
N LEU A 570 -3.34 -4.04 -34.48
CA LEU A 570 -2.20 -3.34 -33.88
C LEU A 570 -0.85 -3.65 -34.57
N VAL A 571 -0.69 -4.83 -35.17
CA VAL A 571 0.51 -5.20 -35.95
C VAL A 571 0.44 -4.64 -37.38
N GLU A 572 -0.71 -4.75 -38.05
CA GLU A 572 -0.95 -4.25 -39.40
C GLU A 572 -0.83 -2.71 -39.47
N ASN A 573 -1.40 -2.00 -38.48
CA ASN A 573 -1.24 -0.55 -38.30
C ASN A 573 0.14 -0.14 -37.73
N LYS A 574 1.05 -1.08 -37.51
CA LYS A 574 2.40 -0.87 -36.94
C LYS A 574 2.40 -0.16 -35.57
N CYS A 575 1.32 -0.29 -34.80
CA CYS A 575 1.23 0.22 -33.45
C CYS A 575 2.09 -0.58 -32.47
N ILE A 576 2.15 -1.92 -32.65
CA ILE A 576 2.97 -2.85 -31.87
C ILE A 576 3.71 -3.83 -32.80
N VAL A 577 4.98 -4.09 -32.51
CA VAL A 577 5.79 -5.14 -33.13
C VAL A 577 5.81 -6.36 -32.21
N LEU A 578 5.40 -7.53 -32.72
CA LEU A 578 5.53 -8.81 -32.00
C LEU A 578 6.84 -9.50 -32.40
N GLU A 579 7.74 -9.68 -31.45
CA GLU A 579 9.07 -10.28 -31.63
C GLU A 579 9.25 -11.52 -30.75
N HIS A 580 10.09 -12.45 -31.21
CA HIS A 580 10.36 -13.69 -30.48
C HIS A 580 11.50 -13.51 -29.48
N VAL A 581 11.31 -13.98 -28.24
CA VAL A 581 12.35 -14.00 -27.21
C VAL A 581 12.64 -15.44 -26.78
N GLY A 582 13.92 -15.75 -26.52
CA GLY A 582 14.31 -17.05 -25.98
C GLY A 582 13.93 -17.17 -24.49
N THR A 583 13.70 -18.39 -24.01
CA THR A 583 13.28 -18.64 -22.60
C THR A 583 14.23 -18.02 -21.57
N ASN A 584 15.53 -18.02 -21.83
CA ASN A 584 16.54 -17.46 -20.92
C ASN A 584 16.48 -15.93 -20.84
N ASP A 585 15.95 -15.27 -21.88
CA ASP A 585 15.84 -13.81 -21.99
C ASP A 585 14.40 -13.32 -21.69
N GLN A 586 13.48 -14.24 -21.41
CA GLN A 586 12.06 -13.96 -21.16
C GLN A 586 11.87 -13.44 -19.71
N LEU A 587 11.97 -12.14 -19.52
CA LEU A 587 11.83 -11.50 -18.20
C LEU A 587 10.46 -11.72 -17.53
N ALA A 588 9.44 -12.15 -18.28
CA ALA A 588 8.14 -12.53 -17.72
C ALA A 588 8.14 -13.88 -16.97
N ASP A 589 9.17 -14.72 -17.14
CA ASP A 589 9.30 -16.03 -16.45
C ASP A 589 9.29 -15.88 -14.93
N LEU A 590 9.79 -14.75 -14.42
CA LEU A 590 9.71 -14.27 -13.03
C LEU A 590 8.29 -14.35 -12.42
N PHE A 591 7.26 -14.36 -13.27
CA PHE A 591 5.86 -14.34 -12.86
C PHE A 591 5.09 -15.62 -13.15
N THR A 592 5.69 -16.58 -13.86
CA THR A 592 5.06 -17.83 -14.32
C THR A 592 5.79 -19.09 -13.83
N LYS A 593 7.05 -18.96 -13.40
CA LYS A 593 7.91 -20.06 -12.94
C LYS A 593 8.53 -19.77 -11.55
N PRO A 594 8.94 -20.79 -10.78
CA PRO A 594 9.74 -20.60 -9.57
C PRO A 594 11.14 -20.06 -9.92
N LEU A 595 11.65 -19.11 -9.13
CA LEU A 595 13.06 -18.71 -9.18
C LEU A 595 13.97 -19.81 -8.63
N ASP A 596 15.10 -20.03 -9.32
CA ASP A 596 16.18 -20.90 -8.85
C ASP A 596 17.24 -20.10 -8.06
N ALA A 597 18.22 -20.80 -7.47
CA ALA A 597 19.30 -20.20 -6.69
C ALA A 597 20.52 -19.89 -7.58
N THR A 598 20.49 -18.73 -8.27
CA THR A 598 21.58 -18.18 -9.10
C THR A 598 21.81 -16.71 -8.81
#